data_AF-A0A6J5HBL9-F1
#
_entry.id   AF-A0A6J5HBL9-F1
#
_cell.length_a   1.000
_cell.length_b   1.000
_cell.length_c   1.000
_cell.angle_alpha   90.00
_cell.angle_beta   90.00
_cell.angle_gamma   90.00
#
_symmetry.space_group_name_H-M   'P 1'
#
loop_
_entity.id
_entity.type
_entity.pdbx_description
1 polymer ?
#
loop_
_entity_poly.entity_id
_entity_poly.type
_entity_poly.pdbx_seq_one_letter_code
_entity_poly.pdbx_strand_id
1 'polypeptide(L)'
;MEAINPTLMNLIIFVLAIYVGYHVVWNVTPALHTPLMAVTNAISAIIIVGAMLAAALTEGGLARGMGVFAVALAAVNVFGGFLVTRRMLEMFKKKDKKPAKEEAK
;
A
#
# COMPACT_ATOMS: atom_id res chain seq x y z
N MET A 1 -23.89 -13.31 -25.02
CA MET A 1 -22.46 -13.32 -24.64
C MET A 1 -22.32 -14.39 -23.58
N GLU A 2 -21.55 -15.42 -23.84
CA GLU A 2 -21.32 -16.51 -22.90
C GLU A 2 -20.63 -15.93 -21.66
N ALA A 3 -21.28 -16.03 -20.50
CA ALA A 3 -20.73 -15.48 -19.27
C ALA A 3 -19.48 -16.28 -18.90
N ILE A 4 -18.31 -15.65 -19.06
CA ILE A 4 -17.03 -16.23 -18.65
C ILE A 4 -17.12 -16.57 -17.16
N ASN A 5 -16.71 -17.78 -16.78
CA ASN A 5 -16.73 -18.24 -15.40
C ASN A 5 -15.98 -17.24 -14.48
N PRO A 6 -16.58 -16.75 -13.38
CA PRO A 6 -15.95 -15.76 -12.49
C PRO A 6 -14.58 -16.20 -11.95
N THR A 7 -14.40 -17.49 -11.68
CA THR A 7 -13.12 -18.05 -11.23
C THR A 7 -12.07 -17.95 -12.32
N LEU A 8 -12.43 -18.25 -13.57
CA LEU A 8 -11.52 -18.13 -14.72
C LEU A 8 -11.13 -16.66 -14.93
N MET A 9 -12.10 -15.74 -14.81
CA MET A 9 -11.84 -14.29 -14.89
C MET A 9 -10.86 -13.83 -13.79
N ASN A 10 -11.11 -14.21 -12.53
CA ASN A 10 -10.23 -13.86 -11.41
C ASN A 10 -8.83 -14.45 -11.56
N LEU A 11 -8.71 -15.66 -12.11
CA LEU A 11 -7.43 -16.28 -12.41
C LEU A 11 -6.66 -15.53 -13.49
N ILE A 12 -7.33 -15.10 -14.56
CA ILE A 12 -6.73 -14.26 -15.61
C ILE A 12 -6.24 -12.95 -15.01
N ILE A 13 -7.07 -12.27 -14.20
CA ILE A 13 -6.68 -11.04 -13.51
C ILE A 13 -5.47 -11.26 -12.61
N PHE A 14 -5.45 -12.36 -11.85
CA PHE A 14 -4.34 -12.71 -10.96
C PHE A 14 -3.02 -12.89 -11.72
N VAL A 15 -3.02 -13.66 -12.80
CA VAL A 15 -1.81 -13.90 -13.62
C VAL A 15 -1.33 -12.60 -14.29
N LEU A 16 -2.24 -11.80 -14.84
CA LEU A 16 -1.89 -10.51 -15.43
C LEU A 16 -1.35 -9.52 -14.38
N ALA A 17 -1.92 -9.50 -13.18
CA ALA A 17 -1.43 -8.66 -12.08
C ALA A 17 0.00 -9.04 -11.65
N ILE A 18 0.34 -10.32 -11.60
CA ILE A 18 1.72 -10.78 -11.34
C ILE A 18 2.67 -10.29 -12.44
N TYR A 19 2.29 -10.45 -13.71
CA TYR A 19 3.11 -10.01 -14.85
C TYR A 19 3.40 -8.51 -14.81
N VAL A 20 2.37 -7.70 -14.54
CA VAL A 20 2.51 -6.24 -14.39
C VAL A 20 3.39 -5.92 -13.17
N GLY A 21 3.13 -6.55 -12.01
CA GLY A 21 3.91 -6.33 -10.79
C GLY A 21 5.40 -6.59 -10.97
N TYR A 22 5.76 -7.66 -11.69
CA TYR A 22 7.15 -7.96 -12.05
C TYR A 22 7.79 -6.83 -12.87
N HIS A 23 7.15 -6.38 -13.95
CA HIS A 23 7.69 -5.32 -14.81
C HIS A 23 7.78 -3.96 -14.12
N VAL A 24 6.88 -3.68 -13.18
CA VAL A 24 6.88 -2.44 -12.38
C VAL A 24 8.07 -2.40 -11.42
N VAL A 25 8.45 -3.53 -10.82
CA VAL A 25 9.54 -3.59 -9.82
C VAL A 25 10.91 -3.82 -10.45
N TRP A 26 11.00 -4.43 -11.64
CA TRP A 26 12.28 -4.84 -12.25
C TRP A 26 13.25 -3.68 -12.53
N ASN A 27 12.75 -2.49 -12.86
CA ASN A 27 13.56 -1.34 -13.30
C ASN A 27 13.68 -0.23 -12.24
N VAL A 28 13.52 -0.55 -10.95
CA VAL A 28 13.68 0.44 -9.88
C VAL A 28 15.15 0.77 -9.66
N THR A 29 15.45 2.05 -9.41
CA THR A 29 16.82 2.49 -9.09
C THR A 29 17.29 1.84 -7.77
N PRO A 30 18.53 1.34 -7.65
CA PRO A 30 18.99 0.63 -6.45
C PRO A 30 18.81 1.39 -5.12
N ALA A 31 18.95 2.72 -5.16
CA ALA A 31 18.74 3.59 -4.00
C ALA A 31 17.28 3.60 -3.49
N LEU A 32 16.33 3.13 -4.31
CA LEU A 32 14.90 3.11 -3.99
C LEU A 32 14.41 1.76 -3.49
N HIS A 33 15.23 0.70 -3.40
CA HIS A 33 14.75 -0.61 -2.91
C HIS A 33 14.21 -0.55 -1.47
N THR A 34 14.86 0.20 -0.58
CA THR A 34 14.39 0.36 0.81
C THR A 34 13.09 1.17 0.87
N PRO A 35 12.96 2.33 0.20
CA PRO A 35 11.66 3.01 0.04
C PRO A 35 10.59 2.13 -0.61
N LEU A 36 10.94 1.34 -1.62
CA LEU A 36 10.01 0.45 -2.33
C LEU A 36 9.45 -0.62 -1.39
N MET A 37 10.29 -1.20 -0.53
CA MET A 37 9.85 -2.13 0.50
C MET A 37 8.84 -1.48 1.47
N ALA A 38 9.06 -0.21 1.83
CA ALA A 38 8.11 0.53 2.67
C ALA A 38 6.77 0.77 1.94
N VAL A 39 6.82 1.13 0.66
CA VAL A 39 5.63 1.33 -0.19
C VAL A 39 4.83 0.02 -0.32
N THR A 40 5.48 -1.10 -0.60
CA THR A 40 4.78 -2.39 -0.75
C THR A 40 4.14 -2.85 0.55
N ASN A 41 4.77 -2.56 1.71
CA ASN A 41 4.14 -2.76 3.01
C ASN A 41 2.89 -1.88 3.18
N ALA A 42 2.95 -0.60 2.82
CA ALA A 42 1.78 0.29 2.88
C ALA A 42 0.64 -0.16 1.95
N ILE A 43 0.96 -0.65 0.75
CA ILE A 43 -0.02 -1.18 -0.22
C ILE A 43 -0.67 -2.47 0.29
N SER A 44 0.07 -3.31 1.02
CA SER A 44 -0.47 -4.55 1.62
C SER A 44 -1.63 -4.29 2.58
N ALA A 45 -1.77 -3.06 3.07
CA ALA A 45 -2.86 -2.65 3.95
C ALA A 45 -4.25 -2.68 3.26
N ILE A 46 -4.33 -3.00 1.96
CA ILE A 46 -5.58 -3.30 1.24
C ILE A 46 -6.46 -4.35 1.93
N ILE A 47 -5.87 -5.20 2.79
CA ILE A 47 -6.59 -6.12 3.69
C ILE A 47 -7.68 -5.43 4.53
N ILE A 48 -7.59 -4.10 4.73
CA ILE A 48 -8.62 -3.31 5.42
C ILE A 48 -10.01 -3.46 4.78
N VAL A 49 -10.08 -3.63 3.45
CA VAL A 49 -11.35 -3.84 2.74
C VAL A 49 -12.00 -5.14 3.20
N GLY A 50 -11.22 -6.22 3.29
CA GLY A 50 -11.70 -7.50 3.81
C GLY A 50 -12.10 -7.42 5.29
N ALA A 51 -11.32 -6.71 6.11
CA ALA A 51 -11.62 -6.51 7.52
C ALA A 51 -12.93 -5.71 7.73
N MET A 52 -13.18 -4.68 6.91
CA MET A 52 -14.43 -3.91 6.96
C MET A 52 -15.63 -4.77 6.57
N LEU A 53 -15.50 -5.61 5.53
CA LEU A 53 -16.55 -6.56 5.15
C LEU A 53 -16.83 -7.56 6.27
N ALA A 54 -15.78 -8.10 6.93
CA ALA A 54 -15.95 -9.00 8.08
C ALA A 54 -16.61 -8.30 9.28
N ALA A 55 -16.21 -7.06 9.60
CA ALA A 55 -16.81 -6.30 10.70
C ALA A 55 -18.30 -5.95 10.46
N ALA A 56 -18.68 -5.76 9.19
CA ALA A 56 -20.02 -5.33 8.81
C ALA A 56 -20.99 -6.49 8.53
N LEU A 57 -20.52 -7.55 7.85
CA LEU A 57 -21.38 -8.60 7.30
C LEU A 57 -21.37 -9.90 8.13
N THR A 58 -20.47 -10.04 9.10
CA THR A 58 -20.39 -11.27 9.91
C THR A 58 -21.40 -11.26 11.06
N GLU A 59 -22.11 -12.37 11.18
CA GLU A 59 -23.05 -12.63 12.28
C GLU A 59 -22.34 -13.29 13.47
N GLY A 60 -22.82 -12.99 14.69
CA GLY A 60 -22.24 -13.49 15.94
C GLY A 60 -21.24 -12.53 16.59
N GLY A 61 -21.39 -12.34 17.91
CA GLY A 61 -20.65 -11.31 18.67
C GLY A 61 -19.13 -11.47 18.63
N LEU A 62 -18.63 -12.71 18.71
CA LEU A 62 -17.19 -13.00 18.69
C LEU A 62 -16.57 -12.72 17.32
N ALA A 63 -17.19 -13.22 16.26
CA ALA A 63 -16.66 -13.08 14.90
C ALA A 63 -16.73 -11.63 14.41
N ARG A 64 -17.82 -10.90 14.74
CA ARG A 64 -17.91 -9.46 14.49
C ARG A 64 -16.88 -8.67 15.27
N GLY A 65 -16.65 -9.02 16.55
CA GLY A 65 -15.59 -8.43 17.37
C GLY A 65 -14.19 -8.62 16.78
N MET A 66 -13.91 -9.82 16.25
CA MET A 66 -12.66 -10.08 15.52
C MET A 66 -12.54 -9.25 14.23
N GLY A 67 -13.64 -9.04 13.50
CA GLY A 67 -13.67 -8.15 12.34
C GLY A 67 -13.30 -6.71 12.70
N VAL A 68 -13.89 -6.16 13.77
CA VAL A 68 -13.56 -4.81 14.26
C VAL A 68 -12.09 -4.73 14.71
N PHE A 69 -11.60 -5.76 15.39
CA PHE A 69 -10.19 -5.83 15.78
C PHE A 69 -9.25 -5.90 14.56
N ALA A 70 -9.62 -6.66 13.53
CA ALA A 70 -8.87 -6.73 12.28
C ALA A 70 -8.83 -5.37 11.57
N VAL A 71 -9.92 -4.58 11.59
CA VAL A 71 -9.93 -3.22 11.06
C VAL A 71 -8.94 -2.33 11.81
N ALA A 72 -8.90 -2.42 13.14
CA ALA A 72 -7.95 -1.65 13.96
C ALA A 72 -6.49 -1.99 13.61
N LEU A 73 -6.15 -3.27 13.48
CA LEU A 73 -4.81 -3.70 13.08
C LEU A 73 -4.46 -3.27 11.64
N ALA A 74 -5.41 -3.41 10.71
CA ALA A 74 -5.22 -2.97 9.33
C ALA A 74 -4.99 -1.46 9.25
N ALA A 75 -5.71 -0.66 10.04
CA ALA A 75 -5.53 0.78 10.11
C ALA A 75 -4.10 1.15 10.58
N VAL A 76 -3.55 0.48 11.59
CA VAL A 76 -2.16 0.69 12.02
C VAL A 76 -1.18 0.48 10.86
N ASN A 77 -1.39 -0.56 10.03
CA ASN A 77 -0.57 -0.81 8.86
C ASN A 77 -0.74 0.28 7.79
N VAL A 78 -1.98 0.72 7.49
CA VAL A 78 -2.23 1.84 6.56
C VAL A 78 -1.49 3.09 7.02
N PHE A 79 -1.78 3.58 8.23
CA PHE A 79 -1.22 4.84 8.71
C PHE A 79 0.30 4.76 8.91
N GLY A 80 0.80 3.69 9.53
CA GLY A 80 2.22 3.48 9.75
C GLY A 80 3.00 3.35 8.45
N GLY A 81 2.51 2.51 7.54
CA GLY A 81 3.13 2.26 6.24
C GLY A 81 3.27 3.52 5.39
N PHE A 82 2.19 4.28 5.21
CA PHE A 82 2.22 5.50 4.41
C PHE A 82 3.02 6.64 5.06
N LEU A 83 2.95 6.79 6.40
CA LEU A 83 3.71 7.82 7.12
C LEU A 83 5.22 7.59 7.03
N VAL A 84 5.67 6.35 7.25
CA VAL A 84 7.10 5.98 7.16
C VAL A 84 7.59 6.13 5.72
N THR A 85 6.82 5.63 4.75
CA THR A 85 7.14 5.76 3.32
C THR A 85 7.32 7.22 2.91
N ARG A 86 6.42 8.10 3.34
CA ARG A 86 6.51 9.54 3.04
C ARG A 86 7.81 10.13 3.61
N ARG A 87 8.15 9.84 4.87
CA ARG A 87 9.40 10.31 5.49
C ARG A 87 10.62 9.80 4.74
N MET A 88 10.61 8.55 4.28
CA MET A 88 11.71 7.99 3.48
C MET A 88 11.89 8.71 2.15
N LEU A 89 10.79 8.97 1.43
CA LEU A 89 10.83 9.67 0.14
C LEU A 89 11.19 11.16 0.29
N GLU A 90 10.82 11.80 1.40
CA GLU A 90 11.21 13.18 1.70
C GLU A 90 12.73 13.36 1.83
N MET A 91 13.47 12.33 2.25
CA MET A 91 14.95 12.37 2.31
C MET A 91 15.62 12.43 0.93
N PHE A 92 14.91 12.03 -0.13
CA PHE A 92 15.40 12.12 -1.51
C PHE A 92 15.06 13.45 -2.18
N LYS A 93 14.20 14.28 -1.57
CA LYS A 93 13.92 15.63 -2.08
C LYS A 93 15.11 16.53 -1.72
N LYS A 94 15.70 17.19 -2.72
CA LYS A 94 16.68 18.26 -2.47
C LYS A 94 16.01 19.30 -1.57
N LYS A 95 16.60 19.60 -0.40
CA LYS A 95 16.23 20.79 0.38
C LYS A 95 16.34 21.98 -0.56
N ASP A 96 15.25 22.74 -0.72
CA ASP A 96 15.30 24.03 -1.40
C ASP A 96 16.47 24.83 -0.83
N LYS A 97 17.44 25.16 -1.67
CA LYS A 97 18.54 26.05 -1.28
C LYS A 97 17.88 27.37 -0.89
N LYS A 98 17.82 27.65 0.41
CA LYS A 98 17.51 28.98 0.94
C LYS A 98 18.44 29.95 0.17
N PRO A 99 17.92 30.98 -0.53
CA PRO A 99 18.79 31.88 -1.28
C PRO A 99 19.79 32.46 -0.29
N ALA A 100 21.08 32.32 -0.63
CA ALA A 100 22.16 32.89 0.15
C ALA A 100 21.85 34.38 0.29
N LYS A 101 21.73 34.86 1.53
CA LYS A 101 21.66 36.31 1.78
C LYS A 101 22.90 36.91 1.14
N GLU A 102 22.71 37.75 0.13
CA GLU A 102 23.74 38.66 -0.35
C GLU A 102 24.28 39.42 0.87
N GLU A 103 25.57 39.22 1.14
CA GLU A 103 26.34 40.11 1.99
C GLU A 103 26.34 41.48 1.31
N ALA A 104 25.47 42.36 1.79
CA ALA A 104 25.52 43.78 1.45
C ALA A 104 26.74 44.39 2.15
N LYS A 105 27.63 44.85 1.29
CA LYS A 105 28.92 45.52 1.51
C LYS A 105 28.80 46.79 2.36
#